data_AF-A0A498R371-F1
#
_entry.id   AF-A0A498R371-F1
#
_cell.length_a   1.000
_cell.length_b   1.000
_cell.length_c   1.000
_cell.angle_alpha   90.00
_cell.angle_beta   90.00
_cell.angle_gamma   90.00
#
_symmetry.space_group_name_H-M   'P 1'
#
loop_
_entity.id
_entity.type
_entity.pdbx_description
1 polymer ?
#
loop_
_entity_poly.entity_id
_entity_poly.type
_entity_poly.pdbx_seq_one_letter_code
_entity_poly.pdbx_strand_id
1 'polypeptide(L)' 'MGDIADMMLDGTLCEQCGCYIGESVGYPRLCEDCQAEEG' A
#
# COMPACT_ATOMS: atom_id res chain seq x y z
N MET A 1 0.95 -15.56 -8.96
CA MET A 1 1.25 -14.11 -8.84
C MET A 1 -0.03 -13.39 -8.43
N GLY A 2 -0.54 -13.71 -7.24
CA GLY A 2 -1.67 -13.00 -6.62
C GLY A 2 -1.22 -12.22 -5.38
N ASP A 3 0.00 -12.47 -4.92
CA ASP A 3 0.50 -12.09 -3.61
C ASP A 3 0.77 -10.58 -3.53
N ILE A 4 1.28 -9.96 -4.59
CA ILE A 4 1.58 -8.51 -4.59
C ILE A 4 0.30 -7.68 -4.63
N ALA A 5 -0.67 -8.07 -5.46
CA ALA A 5 -1.95 -7.38 -5.54
C ALA A 5 -2.75 -7.55 -4.24
N ASP A 6 -2.73 -8.75 -3.65
CA ASP A 6 -3.36 -9.02 -2.35
C ASP A 6 -2.70 -8.20 -1.23
N MET A 7 -1.37 -8.14 -1.20
CA MET A 7 -0.62 -7.30 -0.25
C MET A 7 -0.88 -5.79 -0.42
N MET A 8 -1.13 -5.30 -1.64
CA MET A 8 -1.55 -3.91 -1.87
C MET A 8 -2.98 -3.66 -1.34
N LEU A 9 -3.90 -4.59 -1.58
CA LEU A 9 -5.30 -4.47 -1.15
C LEU A 9 -5.49 -4.63 0.36
N ASP A 10 -4.67 -5.45 1.01
CA ASP A 10 -4.70 -5.68 2.46
C ASP A 10 -3.96 -4.57 3.24
N GLY A 11 -3.30 -3.64 2.53
CA GLY A 11 -2.57 -2.51 3.11
C GLY A 11 -1.18 -2.84 3.64
N THR A 12 -0.61 -3.97 3.22
CA THR A 12 0.80 -4.33 3.47
C THR A 12 1.72 -3.49 2.59
N LEU A 13 1.30 -3.24 1.35
CA LEU A 13 2.01 -2.40 0.37
C LEU A 13 1.19 -1.15 0.06
N CYS A 14 1.90 -0.08 -0.31
CA CYS A 14 1.29 1.12 -0.86
C CYS A 14 0.52 0.77 -2.13
N GLU A 15 -0.75 1.18 -2.20
CA GLU A 15 -1.61 0.90 -3.36
C GLU A 15 -1.14 1.61 -4.65
N GLN A 16 -0.35 2.68 -4.52
CA GLN A 16 0.17 3.46 -5.65
C GLN A 16 1.54 2.98 -6.14
N CYS A 17 2.53 2.95 -5.24
CA CYS A 17 3.92 2.65 -5.60
C CYS A 17 4.37 1.22 -5.27
N GLY A 18 3.57 0.47 -4.50
CA GLY A 18 3.90 -0.90 -4.09
C GLY A 18 5.00 -1.01 -3.04
N CYS A 19 5.42 0.09 -2.39
CA CYS A 19 6.40 0.03 -1.32
C CYS A 19 5.82 -0.61 -0.05
N TYR A 20 6.67 -1.27 0.74
CA TYR A 20 6.24 -1.85 2.01
C TYR A 20 6.03 -0.76 3.06
N ILE A 21 4.82 -0.71 3.62
CA ILE A 21 4.38 0.33 4.57
C ILE A 21 4.04 -0.24 5.95
N GLY A 22 4.16 -1.55 6.13
CA GLY A 22 4.02 -2.23 7.43
C GLY A 22 3.12 -3.46 7.37
N GLU A 23 2.62 -3.86 8.54
CA GLU A 23 1.67 -4.97 8.68
C GLU A 23 0.33 -4.64 8.02
N SER A 24 -0.41 -5.68 7.64
CA SER A 24 -1.68 -5.50 6.97
C SER A 24 -2.75 -4.90 7.88
N VAL A 25 -3.54 -4.00 7.32
CA VAL A 25 -4.57 -3.24 8.03
C VAL A 25 -5.99 -3.61 7.56
N GLY A 26 -6.11 -4.48 6.55
CA GLY A 26 -7.38 -4.92 5.98
C GLY A 26 -8.00 -3.96 4.97
N TYR A 27 -7.26 -2.93 4.56
CA TYR A 27 -7.67 -1.95 3.55
C TYR A 27 -6.44 -1.34 2.86
N PRO A 28 -6.55 -0.92 1.59
CA PRO A 28 -5.45 -0.28 0.87
C PRO A 28 -5.14 1.09 1.49
N ARG A 29 -3.85 1.41 1.57
CA ARG A 29 -3.34 2.69 2.08
C ARG A 29 -2.13 3.15 1.29
N LEU A 30 -1.89 4.45 1.33
CA LEU A 30 -0.75 5.10 0.70
C LEU A 30 0.42 5.24 1.69
N CYS A 31 1.64 5.26 1.17
CA CYS A 31 2.82 5.64 1.96
C CYS A 31 2.89 7.17 2.14
N GLU A 32 3.70 7.62 3.09
CA GLU A 32 3.91 9.06 3.37
C GLU A 32 4.27 9.88 2.12
N ASP A 33 5.08 9.31 1.22
CA ASP A 33 5.53 9.97 -0.01
C ASP A 33 4.35 10.16 -0.98
N CYS A 34 3.61 9.09 -1.28
CA CYS A 34 2.44 9.16 -2.15
C CYS A 34 1.28 9.97 -1.53
N GLN A 35 1.15 9.98 -0.19
CA GLN A 35 0.19 10.86 0.50
C GLN A 35 0.57 12.34 0.37
N ALA A 36 1.86 12.65 0.35
CA ALA A 36 2.35 14.02 0.19
C ALA A 36 2.23 14.52 -1.27
N GLU A 37 2.30 13.63 -2.26
CA GLU A 37 2.09 13.96 -3.68
C GLU A 37 0.63 14.31 -4.01
N GLU A 38 -0.33 13.86 -3.19
CA GLU A 38 -1.76 14.12 -3.35
C GLU A 38 -2.22 15.45 -2.71
N GLY A 39 -1.27 16.26 -2.20
CA GLY A 39 -1.50 17.49 -1.42
C GLY A 39 -1.17 18.80 -2.13
#